data_AF-A0AAW1TVJ6-F1
#
_entry.id   AF-A0AAW1TVJ6-F1
#
_cell.length_a   1.000
_cell.length_b   1.000
_cell.length_c   1.000
_cell.angle_alpha   90.00
_cell.angle_beta   90.00
_cell.angle_gamma   90.00
#
_symmetry.space_group_name_H-M   'P 1'
#
loop_
_entity.id
_entity.type
_entity.pdbx_description
1 polymer ?
#
loop_
_entity_poly.entity_id
_entity_poly.type
_entity_poly.pdbx_seq_one_letter_code
_entity_poly.pdbx_strand_id
1 'polypeptide(L)'
;MRQLRGKSVSHEISYFICDNNILTNKEDTVEKFADIYESNSSNSNYGKEFLNHKINEELKPHIEENNEEHTLNLKITYEELVETIRQTPDSSPGHDNLPYAFIRNLPDPGQATTIVFVSIEKTYYKTTLSIAFGNNGKIKI
;
A
#
# COMPACT_ATOMS: atom_id res chain seq x y z
N MET A 1 -39.61 -10.18 2.83
CA MET A 1 -39.27 -10.28 1.39
C MET A 1 -38.17 -11.31 1.23
N ARG A 2 -38.25 -12.20 0.24
CA ARG A 2 -37.26 -13.28 0.02
C ARG A 2 -36.31 -12.85 -1.10
N GLN A 3 -35.02 -12.71 -0.80
CA GLN A 3 -34.01 -12.34 -1.79
C GLN A 3 -33.64 -13.55 -2.66
N LEU A 4 -33.52 -13.31 -3.97
CA LEU A 4 -33.03 -14.29 -4.92
C LEU A 4 -31.50 -14.33 -4.83
N ARG A 5 -30.94 -15.48 -4.43
CA ARG A 5 -29.49 -15.71 -4.43
C ARG A 5 -29.07 -16.29 -5.77
N GLY A 6 -28.02 -15.73 -6.35
CA GLY A 6 -27.41 -16.24 -7.59
C GLY A 6 -26.82 -17.64 -7.39
N LYS A 7 -26.65 -18.36 -8.51
CA LYS A 7 -26.01 -19.68 -8.52
C LYS A 7 -24.52 -19.51 -8.24
N SER A 8 -24.04 -20.00 -7.10
CA SER A 8 -22.60 -20.06 -6.81
C SER A 8 -21.99 -21.11 -7.73
N VAL A 9 -21.20 -20.66 -8.71
CA VAL A 9 -20.41 -21.55 -9.57
C VAL A 9 -18.97 -21.42 -9.12
N SER A 10 -18.46 -22.40 -8.38
CA SER A 10 -17.03 -22.47 -8.06
C SER A 10 -16.27 -22.81 -9.34
N HIS A 11 -15.53 -21.85 -9.88
CA HIS A 11 -14.57 -22.12 -10.94
C HIS A 11 -13.24 -22.42 -10.26
N GLU A 12 -12.90 -23.69 -10.10
CA GLU A 12 -11.53 -24.08 -9.81
C GLU A 12 -10.72 -23.96 -11.12
N ILE A 13 -9.89 -22.94 -11.21
CA ILE A 13 -8.92 -22.81 -12.30
C ILE A 13 -7.78 -23.78 -11.99
N SER A 14 -7.81 -24.95 -12.61
CA SER A 14 -6.85 -26.04 -12.37
C SER A 14 -5.61 -25.99 -13.27
N TYR A 15 -5.58 -25.08 -14.25
CA TYR A 15 -4.49 -24.94 -15.19
C TYR A 15 -4.39 -23.52 -15.75
N PHE A 16 -3.18 -23.12 -16.14
CA PHE A 16 -2.89 -21.85 -16.80
C PHE A 16 -2.48 -22.12 -18.26
N ILE A 17 -3.11 -21.43 -19.22
CA ILE A 17 -2.78 -21.57 -20.63
C ILE A 17 -1.87 -20.42 -21.05
N CYS A 18 -0.68 -20.75 -21.56
CA CYS A 18 0.26 -19.78 -22.11
C CYS A 18 0.86 -20.34 -23.42
N ASP A 19 0.82 -19.58 -24.51
CA ASP A 19 1.36 -19.97 -25.83
C ASP A 19 0.94 -21.38 -26.29
N ASN A 20 -0.35 -21.69 -26.18
CA ASN A 20 -0.96 -23.00 -26.45
C ASN A 20 -0.49 -24.17 -25.55
N ASN A 21 0.30 -23.90 -24.51
CA ASN A 21 0.71 -24.89 -23.52
C ASN A 21 -0.14 -24.78 -22.24
N ILE A 22 -0.43 -25.92 -21.65
CA ILE A 22 -1.20 -26.03 -20.39
C ILE A 22 -0.22 -26.25 -19.25
N LEU A 23 -0.06 -25.24 -18.40
CA LEU A 23 0.71 -25.32 -17.16
C LEU A 23 -0.22 -25.79 -16.04
N THR A 24 0.12 -26.93 -15.45
CA THR A 24 -0.61 -27.53 -14.31
C THR A 24 0.21 -27.49 -13.02
N ASN A 25 1.54 -27.30 -13.13
CA ASN A 25 2.41 -27.08 -12.01
C ASN A 25 2.28 -25.63 -11.51
N LYS A 26 2.16 -25.47 -10.18
CA LYS A 26 2.03 -24.16 -9.53
C LYS A 26 3.29 -23.31 -9.70
N GLU A 27 4.48 -23.88 -9.58
CA GLU A 27 5.75 -23.15 -9.70
C GLU A 27 5.90 -22.57 -11.11
N ASP A 28 5.72 -23.41 -12.13
CA ASP A 28 5.79 -22.99 -13.54
C ASP A 28 4.70 -21.94 -13.89
N THR A 29 3.52 -22.05 -13.26
CA THR A 29 2.43 -21.07 -13.45
C THR A 29 2.78 -19.72 -12.85
N VAL A 30 3.35 -19.71 -11.63
CA VAL A 30 3.76 -18.47 -10.96
C VAL A 30 4.89 -17.80 -11.72
N GLU A 31 5.87 -18.57 -12.18
CA GLU A 31 6.99 -18.06 -12.97
C GLU A 31 6.49 -17.44 -14.28
N LYS A 32 5.62 -18.14 -15.01
CA LYS A 32 5.03 -17.57 -16.24
C LYS A 32 4.12 -16.39 -16.01
N PHE A 33 3.41 -16.36 -14.89
CA PHE A 33 2.67 -15.17 -14.52
C PHE A 33 3.60 -13.98 -14.25
N ALA A 34 4.69 -14.21 -13.52
CA ALA A 34 5.70 -13.19 -13.24
C ALA A 34 6.35 -12.65 -14.52
N ASP A 35 6.75 -13.53 -15.45
CA ASP A 35 7.30 -13.17 -16.75
C ASP A 35 6.34 -12.28 -17.55
N ILE A 36 5.06 -12.68 -17.63
CA ILE A 36 4.04 -11.93 -18.36
C ILE A 36 3.79 -10.58 -17.71
N TYR A 37 3.73 -10.55 -16.37
CA TYR A 37 3.54 -9.32 -15.63
C TYR A 37 4.72 -8.36 -15.84
N GLU A 38 5.95 -8.86 -15.70
CA GLU A 38 7.17 -8.08 -15.95
C GLU A 38 7.17 -7.54 -17.38
N SER A 39 6.92 -8.38 -18.38
CA SER A 39 6.90 -7.96 -19.78
C SER A 39 5.85 -6.85 -20.03
N ASN A 40 4.68 -6.95 -19.42
CA ASN A 40 3.61 -5.97 -19.59
C ASN A 40 3.86 -4.66 -18.83
N SER A 41 4.47 -4.75 -17.65
CA SER A 41 4.81 -3.63 -16.78
C SER A 41 6.19 -3.05 -17.05
N SER A 42 6.96 -3.63 -17.97
CA SER A 42 8.30 -3.17 -18.33
C SER A 42 8.26 -1.81 -19.01
N ASN A 43 9.28 -1.00 -18.72
CA ASN A 43 9.50 0.28 -19.38
C ASN A 43 9.63 0.16 -20.90
N SER A 44 10.05 -1.01 -21.41
CA SER A 44 10.14 -1.27 -22.84
C SER A 44 8.80 -1.19 -23.57
N ASN A 45 7.68 -1.28 -22.86
CA ASN A 45 6.34 -1.22 -23.44
C ASN A 45 5.80 0.23 -23.58
N TYR A 46 6.51 1.23 -23.06
CA TYR A 46 6.11 2.63 -23.13
C TYR A 46 6.88 3.41 -24.20
N GLY A 47 6.22 4.41 -24.78
CA GLY A 47 6.85 5.33 -25.73
C GLY A 47 7.94 6.20 -25.07
N LYS A 48 8.94 6.62 -25.87
CA LYS A 48 10.05 7.46 -25.38
C LYS A 48 9.60 8.75 -24.71
N GLU A 49 8.53 9.37 -25.20
CA GLU A 49 7.96 10.59 -24.60
C GLU A 49 7.46 10.34 -23.17
N PHE A 50 6.72 9.25 -22.96
CA PHE A 50 6.23 8.86 -21.64
C PHE A 50 7.38 8.48 -20.71
N LEU A 51 8.38 7.74 -21.20
CA LEU A 51 9.55 7.37 -20.41
C LEU A 51 10.33 8.61 -19.97
N ASN A 52 10.55 9.57 -20.87
CA ASN A 52 11.21 10.82 -20.54
C ASN A 52 10.42 11.61 -19.50
N HIS A 53 9.08 11.69 -19.65
CA HIS A 53 8.22 12.33 -18.65
C HIS A 53 8.32 11.62 -17.28
N LYS A 54 8.19 10.29 -17.26
CA LYS A 54 8.29 9.47 -16.04
C LYS A 54 9.62 9.68 -15.33
N ILE A 55 10.75 9.59 -16.05
CA ILE A 55 12.08 9.80 -15.49
C ILE A 55 12.21 11.22 -14.93
N ASN A 56 11.74 12.23 -15.68
CA ASN A 56 11.79 13.61 -15.22
C ASN A 56 10.92 13.84 -13.97
N GLU A 57 9.78 13.14 -13.85
CA GLU A 57 8.90 13.24 -12.68
C GLU A 57 9.44 12.48 -11.47
N GLU A 58 10.01 11.28 -11.67
CA GLU A 58 10.61 10.47 -10.61
C GLU A 58 11.90 11.09 -10.06
N LEU A 59 12.63 11.83 -10.90
CA LEU A 59 13.82 12.59 -10.49
C LEU A 59 13.48 13.90 -9.79
N LYS A 60 12.24 14.40 -9.90
CA LYS A 60 11.82 15.54 -9.09
C LYS A 60 11.79 15.07 -7.65
N PRO A 61 12.49 15.78 -6.74
CA PRO A 61 12.26 15.60 -5.32
C PRO A 61 10.75 15.75 -5.09
N HIS A 62 10.14 14.80 -4.38
CA HIS A 62 8.82 15.05 -3.79
C HIS A 62 9.05 16.07 -2.67
N ILE A 63 9.19 17.34 -3.05
CA ILE A 63 9.24 18.42 -2.08
C ILE A 63 7.79 18.58 -1.64
N GLU A 64 7.43 17.89 -0.58
CA GLU A 64 6.35 18.36 0.28
C GLU A 64 6.87 19.66 0.89
N GLU A 65 6.78 20.76 0.13
CA GLU A 65 7.25 22.09 0.55
C GLU A 65 6.56 22.57 1.83
N ASN A 66 5.54 21.85 2.33
CA ASN A 66 4.80 22.23 3.51
C ASN A 66 4.29 21.02 4.31
N ASN A 67 5.20 20.12 4.69
CA ASN A 67 4.85 19.06 5.64
C ASN A 67 4.46 19.57 7.04
N GLU A 68 4.82 20.80 7.39
CA GLU A 68 4.46 21.39 8.68
C GLU A 68 3.24 22.32 8.60
N GLU A 69 2.82 22.72 7.39
CA GLU A 69 1.74 23.71 7.21
C GLU A 69 0.34 23.06 7.15
N HIS A 70 0.26 21.77 6.79
CA HIS A 70 -0.98 21.03 6.75
C HIS A 70 -1.18 20.20 8.02
N THR A 71 -2.29 20.43 8.72
CA THR A 71 -2.69 19.70 9.94
C THR A 71 -2.74 18.18 9.75
N LEU A 72 -2.97 17.71 8.52
CA LEU A 72 -2.98 16.29 8.13
C LEU A 72 -1.60 15.62 8.22
N ASN A 73 -0.52 16.40 8.17
CA ASN A 73 0.85 15.89 8.19
C ASN A 73 1.45 15.84 9.61
N LEU A 74 0.72 16.32 10.61
CA LEU A 74 1.11 16.24 12.00
C LEU A 74 1.26 14.77 12.45
N LYS A 75 2.06 14.57 13.51
CA LYS A 75 2.17 13.27 14.16
C LYS A 75 0.87 12.98 14.89
N ILE A 76 0.34 11.78 14.68
CA ILE A 76 -0.82 11.28 15.43
C ILE A 76 -0.35 11.06 16.88
N THR A 77 -1.09 11.64 17.81
CA THR A 77 -0.86 11.50 19.26
C THR A 77 -1.59 10.28 19.81
N TYR A 78 -1.19 9.82 21.00
CA TYR A 78 -1.85 8.71 21.67
C TYR A 78 -3.30 9.05 22.01
N GLU A 79 -3.53 10.28 22.45
CA GLU A 79 -4.85 10.81 22.81
C GLU A 79 -5.79 10.81 21.60
N GLU A 80 -5.34 11.29 20.45
CA GLU A 80 -6.11 11.27 19.20
C GLU A 80 -6.47 9.86 18.76
N LEU A 81 -5.54 8.90 18.90
CA LEU A 81 -5.83 7.49 18.58
C LEU A 81 -6.89 6.92 19.51
N VAL A 82 -6.72 7.10 20.83
CA VAL A 82 -7.67 6.59 21.84
C VAL A 82 -9.05 7.20 21.62
N GLU A 83 -9.12 8.49 21.33
CA GLU A 83 -10.38 9.19 21.05
C GLU A 83 -11.04 8.66 19.76
N THR A 84 -10.25 8.45 18.71
CA THR A 84 -10.74 7.88 17.44
C THR A 84 -11.27 6.45 17.62
N ILE A 85 -10.54 5.60 18.35
CA ILE A 85 -10.96 4.23 18.66
C ILE A 85 -12.28 4.22 19.43
N ARG A 86 -12.48 5.18 20.35
CA ARG A 86 -13.72 5.31 21.13
C ARG A 86 -14.91 5.81 20.31
N GLN A 87 -14.68 6.73 19.37
CA GLN A 87 -15.73 7.32 18.54
C GLN A 87 -16.08 6.48 17.31
N THR A 88 -15.24 5.52 16.94
CA THR A 88 -15.47 4.67 15.75
C THR A 88 -16.65 3.71 15.97
N PRO A 89 -17.73 3.84 15.17
CA PRO A 89 -18.88 2.94 15.27
C PRO A 89 -18.51 1.53 14.82
N ASP A 90 -19.26 0.54 15.30
CA ASP A 90 -19.18 -0.83 14.77
C ASP A 90 -19.76 -0.90 13.37
N SER A 91 -18.90 -0.67 12.38
CA SER A 91 -19.19 -0.89 10.98
C SER A 91 -18.85 -2.34 10.57
N SER A 92 -19.13 -2.66 9.31
CA SER A 92 -18.81 -3.99 8.77
C SER A 92 -17.32 -4.29 8.92
N PRO A 93 -16.92 -5.55 9.20
CA PRO A 93 -15.52 -5.95 9.28
C PRO A 93 -14.74 -5.53 8.05
N GLY A 94 -13.44 -5.26 8.22
CA GLY A 94 -12.53 -5.00 7.11
C GLY A 94 -12.40 -6.18 6.15
N HIS A 95 -11.61 -6.03 5.09
CA HIS A 95 -11.30 -7.12 4.15
C HIS A 95 -10.63 -8.32 4.82
N ASP A 96 -9.95 -8.07 5.94
CA ASP A 96 -9.35 -9.05 6.86
C ASP A 96 -10.38 -9.78 7.75
N ASN A 97 -11.67 -9.44 7.64
CA ASN A 97 -12.76 -9.89 8.51
C ASN A 97 -12.56 -9.59 10.00
N LEU A 98 -11.74 -8.58 10.35
CA LEU A 98 -11.56 -8.14 11.74
C LEU A 98 -12.62 -7.10 12.11
N PRO A 99 -13.49 -7.37 13.10
CA PRO A 99 -14.41 -6.36 13.63
C PRO A 99 -13.67 -5.30 14.45
N TYR A 100 -14.15 -4.06 14.41
CA TYR A 100 -13.61 -2.95 15.24
C TYR A 100 -13.66 -3.21 16.75
N ALA A 101 -14.54 -4.12 17.19
CA ALA A 101 -14.58 -4.60 18.57
C ALA A 101 -13.28 -5.24 19.04
N PHE A 102 -12.48 -5.83 18.13
CA PHE A 102 -11.17 -6.34 18.50
C PHE A 102 -10.24 -5.19 18.90
N ILE A 103 -10.19 -4.13 18.08
CA ILE A 103 -9.34 -2.95 18.28
C ILE A 103 -9.69 -2.23 19.60
N ARG A 104 -10.99 -2.06 19.88
CA ARG A 104 -11.44 -1.39 21.11
C ARG A 104 -11.14 -2.16 22.39
N ASN A 105 -10.98 -3.48 22.31
CA ASN A 105 -10.72 -4.33 23.48
C ASN A 105 -9.24 -4.74 23.59
N LEU A 106 -8.33 -4.16 22.80
CA LEU A 106 -6.90 -4.44 23.02
C LEU A 106 -6.47 -3.90 24.40
N PRO A 107 -5.66 -4.68 25.14
CA PRO A 107 -5.02 -4.17 26.35
C PRO A 107 -4.03 -3.04 26.02
N ASP A 108 -3.81 -2.11 26.95
CA ASP A 108 -2.98 -0.91 26.80
C ASP A 108 -1.64 -1.09 26.03
N PRO A 109 -0.81 -2.13 26.27
CA PRO A 109 0.41 -2.35 25.48
C PRO A 109 0.15 -2.65 23.99
N GLY A 110 -1.02 -3.19 23.67
CA GLY A 110 -1.48 -3.45 22.30
C GLY A 110 -1.88 -2.19 21.56
N GLN A 111 -2.51 -1.23 22.24
CA GLN A 111 -2.89 0.07 21.63
C GLN A 111 -1.66 0.93 21.32
N ALA A 112 -0.65 0.92 22.22
CA ALA A 112 0.63 1.59 21.99
C ALA A 112 1.41 1.01 20.80
N THR A 113 1.28 -0.29 20.54
CA THR A 113 1.98 -0.97 19.43
C THR A 113 1.41 -0.57 18.06
N THR A 114 0.10 -0.32 17.96
CA THR A 114 -0.54 0.16 16.71
C THR A 114 0.01 1.53 16.27
N ILE A 115 0.32 2.43 17.21
CA ILE A 115 0.94 3.73 16.92
C ILE A 115 2.32 3.57 16.30
N VAL A 116 3.08 2.59 16.79
CA VAL A 116 4.44 2.30 16.30
C VAL A 116 4.39 1.86 14.85
N PHE A 117 3.47 0.98 14.44
CA PHE A 117 3.34 0.57 13.04
C PHE A 117 3.00 1.74 12.10
N VAL A 118 2.04 2.61 12.46
CA VAL A 118 1.68 3.79 11.66
C VAL A 118 2.81 4.84 11.61
N SER A 119 3.57 4.99 12.70
CA SER A 119 4.70 5.93 12.78
C SER A 119 5.95 5.43 12.04
N ILE A 120 6.14 4.12 11.98
CA ILE A 120 7.24 3.47 11.28
C ILE A 120 7.12 3.69 9.77
N GLU A 121 5.91 3.57 9.19
CA GLU A 121 5.69 3.87 7.76
C GLU A 121 6.12 5.30 7.42
N LYS A 122 5.68 6.30 8.21
CA LYS A 122 6.10 7.70 8.02
C LYS A 122 7.63 7.91 8.13
N THR A 123 8.32 7.12 8.96
CA THR A 123 9.77 7.23 9.16
C THR A 123 10.55 6.66 7.97
N TYR A 124 10.09 5.56 7.38
CA TYR A 124 10.73 4.98 6.19
C TYR A 124 10.77 5.95 5.00
N TYR A 125 9.72 6.75 4.80
CA TYR A 125 9.69 7.80 3.77
C TYR A 125 10.65 8.96 4.09
N LYS A 126 10.80 9.35 5.37
CA LYS A 126 11.69 10.44 5.78
C LYS A 126 13.18 10.08 5.69
N THR A 127 13.54 8.84 6.04
CA THR A 127 14.93 8.36 5.99
C THR A 127 15.43 8.19 4.56
N THR A 128 14.59 7.72 3.64
CA THR A 128 14.94 7.63 2.21
C THR A 128 15.19 9.01 1.60
N LEU A 129 14.40 10.03 1.97
CA LEU A 129 14.63 11.42 1.55
C LEU A 129 15.96 11.98 2.10
N SER A 130 16.30 11.76 3.37
CA SER A 130 17.56 12.26 3.94
C SER A 130 18.81 11.60 3.34
N ILE A 131 18.71 10.33 2.95
CA ILE A 131 19.79 9.60 2.26
C ILE A 131 19.94 10.10 0.82
N ALA A 132 18.82 10.43 0.14
CA ALA A 132 18.83 10.95 -1.21
C ALA A 132 19.41 12.38 -1.32
N PHE A 133 19.24 13.23 -0.29
CA PHE A 133 19.66 14.64 -0.35
C PHE A 133 20.96 14.97 0.38
N GLY A 134 21.52 14.06 1.20
CA GLY A 134 22.79 14.26 1.90
C GLY A 134 22.74 15.39 2.94
N ASN A 135 23.47 15.23 4.05
CA ASN A 135 23.43 16.11 5.23
C ASN A 135 23.94 17.57 5.03
N ASN A 136 24.07 18.06 3.80
CA ASN A 136 24.63 19.38 3.54
C ASN A 136 23.54 20.39 3.21
N GLY A 137 22.84 20.81 4.27
CA GLY A 137 22.05 22.04 4.25
C GLY A 137 22.92 23.24 3.94
N LYS A 138 23.03 23.59 2.64
CA LYS A 138 23.39 24.91 2.11
C LYS A 138 23.21 24.90 0.60
N ILE A 139 22.04 25.32 0.14
CA ILE A 139 21.81 25.77 -1.23
C ILE A 139 22.37 27.20 -1.31
N LYS A 140 23.41 27.41 -2.13
CA LYS A 140 23.76 28.74 -2.63
C LYS A 140 22.83 29.01 -3.82
N ILE A 141 22.07 30.10 -3.66
CA ILE A 141 21.27 30.88 -4.63
C ILE A 141 21.55 30.58 -6.10
#